data_AF-F5Z5F8-F1
#
_entry.id   AF-F5Z5F8-F1
#
_cell.length_a   1.000
_cell.length_b   1.000
_cell.length_c   1.000
_cell.angle_alpha   90.00
_cell.angle_beta   90.00
_cell.angle_gamma   90.00
#
_symmetry.space_group_name_H-M   'P 1'
#
loop_
_entity.id
_entity.type
_entity.pdbx_description
1 polymer ?
#
loop_
_entity_poly.entity_id
_entity_poly.type
_entity_poly.pdbx_seq_one_letter_code
_entity_poly.pdbx_strand_id
1 'polypeptide(L)'
;MGEFSKKVGEHGEALVKEFLALIGWTGLRPGVEIKCKLPQKHERSTGSARTTHGVDLLYSARSQLQDFTLDNVCCSVKFTSKAYPNHPNTKFKEHFKDLAHCVECYSKSEVRHSTIIDYNGRGVKKANDVGVLFWLTNDRDSYQDVVSKVANVVIDKNLMFSAIYLVDNSRAAFIYDSINFLKNSFKEHELNFHYSFTAANYTDTNLKKYGKVLPVEYLTSDILPFRLISEKDKSVIFCVVIRDNFSKENLERLMNFVSDVSQEFTKNFKLLFPDYNALEHEDIVETVRGIVQAEEKDLSIEVNSYNSDFRGR
;
A
#
# COMPACT_ATOMS: atom_id res chain seq x y z
N MET A 1 8.71 -8.43 -32.39
CA MET A 1 8.31 -7.30 -31.51
C MET A 1 7.21 -7.69 -30.51
N GLY A 2 6.16 -8.43 -30.90
CA GLY A 2 5.09 -8.84 -29.97
C GLY A 2 5.53 -9.80 -28.85
N GLU A 3 6.37 -10.79 -29.14
CA GLU A 3 6.81 -11.79 -28.14
C GLU A 3 7.63 -11.18 -27.00
N PHE A 4 8.54 -10.25 -27.31
CA PHE A 4 9.30 -9.55 -26.27
C PHE A 4 8.40 -8.70 -25.39
N SER A 5 7.43 -7.98 -25.96
CA SER A 5 6.45 -7.21 -25.19
C SER A 5 5.61 -8.10 -24.27
N LYS A 6 5.22 -9.29 -24.74
CA LYS A 6 4.50 -10.27 -23.92
C LYS A 6 5.36 -10.76 -22.75
N LYS A 7 6.62 -11.12 -23.02
CA LYS A 7 7.58 -11.56 -21.99
C LYS A 7 7.82 -10.49 -20.93
N VAL A 8 7.92 -9.23 -21.33
CA VAL A 8 8.05 -8.08 -20.40
C VAL A 8 6.81 -7.95 -19.52
N GLY A 9 5.61 -8.12 -20.08
CA GLY A 9 4.35 -8.13 -19.31
C GLY A 9 4.28 -9.29 -18.30
N GLU A 10 4.55 -10.52 -18.75
CA GLU A 10 4.56 -11.73 -17.91
C GLU A 10 5.57 -11.60 -16.75
N HIS A 11 6.76 -11.03 -17.02
CA HIS A 11 7.75 -10.73 -15.98
C HIS A 11 7.25 -9.70 -14.97
N GLY A 12 6.62 -8.62 -15.43
CA GLY A 12 6.03 -7.61 -14.55
C GLY A 12 4.94 -8.17 -13.65
N GLU A 13 4.05 -9.03 -14.18
CA GLU A 13 3.04 -9.71 -13.38
C GLU A 13 3.65 -10.64 -12.33
N ALA A 14 4.71 -11.37 -12.67
CA ALA A 14 5.42 -12.23 -11.72
C ALA A 14 6.04 -11.42 -10.58
N LEU A 15 6.72 -10.30 -10.90
CA LEU A 15 7.29 -9.38 -9.92
C LEU A 15 6.21 -8.85 -8.96
N VAL A 16 5.07 -8.40 -9.49
CA VAL A 16 3.96 -7.90 -8.66
C VAL A 16 3.37 -9.02 -7.80
N LYS A 17 3.25 -10.26 -8.29
CA LYS A 17 2.79 -11.39 -7.46
C LYS A 17 3.71 -11.64 -6.26
N GLU A 18 5.03 -11.60 -6.46
CA GLU A 18 6.01 -11.75 -5.37
C GLU A 18 5.90 -10.60 -4.36
N PHE A 19 5.78 -9.37 -4.84
CA PHE A 19 5.54 -8.20 -3.99
C PHE A 19 4.24 -8.32 -3.19
N LEU A 20 3.14 -8.74 -3.82
CA LEU A 20 1.86 -8.93 -3.16
C LEU A 20 1.92 -10.05 -2.11
N ALA A 21 2.66 -11.13 -2.38
CA ALA A 21 2.91 -12.18 -1.39
C ALA A 21 3.69 -11.66 -0.18
N LEU A 22 4.69 -10.78 -0.39
CA LEU A 22 5.47 -10.17 0.69
C LEU A 22 4.59 -9.38 1.67
N ILE A 23 3.57 -8.68 1.17
CA ILE A 23 2.64 -7.88 1.98
C ILE A 23 1.44 -8.69 2.50
N GLY A 24 1.47 -10.03 2.36
CA GLY A 24 0.47 -10.94 2.90
C GLY A 24 -0.78 -11.12 2.04
N TRP A 25 -0.78 -10.66 0.79
CA TRP A 25 -1.90 -10.87 -0.13
C TRP A 25 -1.84 -12.27 -0.75
N THR A 26 -2.23 -13.26 0.03
CA THR A 26 -2.31 -14.66 -0.41
C THR A 26 -3.64 -14.95 -1.10
N GLY A 27 -3.67 -15.88 -2.06
CA GLY A 27 -4.92 -16.28 -2.74
C GLY A 27 -5.32 -15.38 -3.92
N LEU A 28 -4.34 -14.76 -4.58
CA LEU A 28 -4.53 -13.99 -5.80
C LEU A 28 -5.14 -14.86 -6.91
N ARG A 29 -6.14 -14.32 -7.62
CA ARG A 29 -6.70 -14.91 -8.84
C ARG A 29 -6.13 -14.20 -10.06
N PRO A 30 -5.18 -14.80 -10.81
CA PRO A 30 -4.58 -14.16 -11.97
C PRO A 30 -5.47 -14.23 -13.22
N GLY A 31 -5.34 -13.25 -14.11
CA GLY A 31 -5.91 -13.30 -15.46
C GLY A 31 -7.43 -13.41 -15.50
N VAL A 32 -8.14 -12.72 -14.61
CA VAL A 32 -9.60 -12.78 -14.52
C VAL A 32 -10.21 -11.94 -15.65
N GLU A 33 -11.01 -12.57 -16.50
CA GLU A 33 -11.77 -11.86 -17.53
C GLU A 33 -13.17 -11.48 -17.02
N ILE A 34 -13.55 -10.23 -17.25
CA ILE A 34 -14.84 -9.66 -16.86
C ILE A 34 -15.59 -9.22 -18.11
N LYS A 35 -16.81 -9.73 -18.32
CA LYS A 35 -17.68 -9.25 -19.39
C LYS A 35 -18.01 -7.76 -19.20
N CYS A 36 -17.81 -6.98 -20.25
CA CYS A 36 -18.14 -5.56 -20.23
C CYS A 36 -19.66 -5.39 -20.13
N LYS A 37 -20.12 -4.63 -19.15
CA LYS A 37 -21.54 -4.33 -18.95
C LYS A 37 -21.99 -3.04 -19.65
N LEU A 38 -21.05 -2.24 -20.17
CA LEU A 38 -21.30 -0.98 -20.88
C LEU A 38 -20.46 -0.86 -22.16
N PRO A 39 -20.65 -1.74 -23.17
CA PRO A 39 -19.73 -1.86 -24.32
C PRO A 39 -19.50 -0.57 -25.11
N GLN A 40 -20.55 0.24 -25.29
CA GLN A 40 -20.50 1.52 -26.03
C GLN A 40 -19.82 2.62 -25.20
N LYS A 41 -20.04 2.66 -23.88
CA LYS A 41 -19.35 3.62 -23.00
C LYS A 41 -17.86 3.30 -22.88
N HIS A 42 -17.52 2.00 -22.90
CA HIS A 42 -16.15 1.51 -22.66
C HIS A 42 -15.37 1.25 -23.95
N GLU A 43 -15.75 1.88 -25.06
CA GLU A 43 -15.05 1.80 -26.34
C GLU A 43 -13.52 2.00 -26.20
N ARG A 44 -12.73 1.17 -26.89
CA ARG A 44 -11.26 1.28 -26.92
C ARG A 44 -10.78 2.35 -27.90
N SER A 45 -11.53 2.50 -28.99
CA SER A 45 -11.40 3.49 -30.04
C SER A 45 -12.80 3.77 -30.59
N THR A 46 -12.99 4.90 -31.26
CA THR A 46 -14.30 5.32 -31.76
C THR A 46 -14.95 4.22 -32.60
N GLY A 47 -16.12 3.76 -32.17
CA GLY A 47 -16.88 2.70 -32.85
C GLY A 47 -16.41 1.27 -32.55
N SER A 48 -15.44 1.08 -31.64
CA SER A 48 -14.96 -0.25 -31.23
C SER A 48 -15.49 -0.59 -29.84
N ALA A 49 -16.73 -1.08 -29.78
CA ALA A 49 -17.37 -1.49 -28.53
C ALA A 49 -16.54 -2.55 -27.79
N ARG A 50 -16.37 -2.37 -26.48
CA ARG A 50 -15.57 -3.29 -25.66
C ARG A 50 -16.43 -4.43 -25.16
N THR A 51 -15.97 -5.67 -25.37
CA THR A 51 -16.69 -6.88 -24.95
C THR A 51 -16.22 -7.39 -23.60
N THR A 52 -14.93 -7.25 -23.27
CA THR A 52 -14.34 -7.74 -22.01
C THR A 52 -13.29 -6.78 -21.43
N HIS A 53 -13.08 -6.91 -20.12
CA HIS A 53 -11.99 -6.32 -19.36
C HIS A 53 -11.11 -7.45 -18.79
N GLY A 54 -9.80 -7.28 -18.83
CA GLY A 54 -8.87 -8.17 -18.15
C GLY A 54 -8.43 -7.55 -16.83
N VAL A 55 -8.48 -8.33 -15.76
CA VAL A 55 -7.85 -8.03 -14.47
C VAL A 55 -6.62 -8.90 -14.35
N ASP A 56 -5.45 -8.28 -14.25
CA ASP A 56 -4.18 -9.00 -14.22
C ASP A 56 -4.10 -9.84 -12.93
N LEU A 57 -4.48 -9.26 -11.79
CA LEU A 57 -4.61 -9.95 -10.49
C LEU A 57 -5.86 -9.46 -9.74
N LEU A 58 -6.68 -10.39 -9.28
CA LEU A 58 -7.83 -10.10 -8.43
C LEU A 58 -7.56 -10.63 -7.01
N TYR A 59 -7.68 -9.76 -6.02
CA TYR A 59 -7.55 -10.08 -4.60
C TYR A 59 -8.85 -9.72 -3.87
N SER A 60 -9.24 -10.53 -2.89
CA SER A 60 -10.41 -10.25 -2.06
C SER A 60 -10.13 -10.64 -0.62
N ALA A 61 -10.34 -9.72 0.32
CA ALA A 61 -10.14 -9.97 1.75
C ALA A 61 -11.03 -9.08 2.61
N ARG A 62 -11.30 -9.53 3.84
CA ARG A 62 -12.05 -8.72 4.80
C ARG A 62 -11.20 -7.53 5.24
N SER A 63 -11.75 -6.33 5.07
CA SER A 63 -11.12 -5.09 5.51
C SER A 63 -10.85 -5.12 7.01
N GLN A 64 -9.70 -4.62 7.43
CA GLN A 64 -9.39 -4.37 8.84
C GLN A 64 -9.56 -2.89 9.20
N LEU A 65 -9.81 -2.04 8.20
CA LEU A 65 -9.98 -0.60 8.35
C LEU A 65 -11.44 -0.15 8.26
N GLN A 66 -12.36 -1.05 7.87
CA GLN A 66 -13.79 -0.76 7.80
C GLN A 66 -14.65 -1.91 8.31
N ASP A 67 -15.64 -1.58 9.16
CA ASP A 67 -16.59 -2.53 9.73
C ASP A 67 -17.34 -3.33 8.65
N PHE A 68 -17.43 -4.66 8.84
CA PHE A 68 -18.24 -5.57 8.02
C PHE A 68 -17.97 -5.45 6.50
N THR A 69 -16.73 -5.15 6.11
CA THR A 69 -16.40 -4.82 4.72
C THR A 69 -15.52 -5.87 4.07
N LEU A 70 -15.84 -6.23 2.82
CA LEU A 70 -14.98 -7.01 1.94
C LEU A 70 -14.32 -6.08 0.93
N ASP A 71 -12.99 -6.02 0.92
CA ASP A 71 -12.24 -5.29 -0.08
C ASP A 71 -11.98 -6.24 -1.26
N ASN A 72 -12.48 -5.87 -2.44
CA ASN A 72 -12.18 -6.49 -3.71
C ASN A 72 -11.24 -5.58 -4.51
N VAL A 73 -10.04 -6.08 -4.78
CA VAL A 73 -8.97 -5.31 -5.40
C VAL A 73 -8.69 -5.83 -6.81
N CYS A 74 -9.07 -5.04 -7.81
CA CYS A 74 -8.71 -5.26 -9.21
C CYS A 74 -7.34 -4.64 -9.49
N CYS A 75 -6.31 -5.47 -9.65
CA CYS A 75 -4.97 -4.99 -9.99
C CYS A 75 -4.79 -4.95 -11.51
N SER A 76 -4.21 -3.84 -12.02
CA SER A 76 -3.60 -3.82 -13.35
C SER A 76 -2.11 -3.54 -13.25
N VAL A 77 -1.33 -4.33 -13.98
CA VAL A 77 0.13 -4.28 -14.02
C VAL A 77 0.58 -3.70 -15.36
N LYS A 78 1.16 -2.51 -15.32
CA LYS A 78 1.77 -1.83 -16.46
C LYS A 78 3.28 -1.80 -16.23
N PHE A 79 3.95 -2.80 -16.77
CA PHE A 79 5.40 -2.95 -16.66
C PHE A 79 6.10 -2.67 -18.00
N THR A 80 7.25 -1.98 -17.95
CA THR A 80 8.06 -1.67 -19.12
C THR A 80 9.54 -1.96 -18.87
N SER A 81 10.27 -2.41 -19.89
CA SER A 81 11.74 -2.54 -19.84
C SER A 81 12.48 -1.24 -20.18
N LYS A 82 11.74 -0.18 -20.54
CA LYS A 82 12.25 1.16 -20.85
C LYS A 82 11.91 2.14 -19.74
N ALA A 83 12.63 3.26 -19.66
CA ALA A 83 12.27 4.39 -18.81
C ALA A 83 10.80 4.78 -18.92
N TYR A 84 10.28 5.35 -17.83
CA TYR A 84 8.97 5.98 -17.89
C TYR A 84 8.93 7.09 -18.95
N PRO A 85 7.75 7.39 -19.52
CA PRO A 85 7.62 8.47 -20.48
C PRO A 85 8.00 9.82 -19.85
N ASN A 86 8.80 10.64 -20.54
CA ASN A 86 9.15 11.99 -20.08
C ASN A 86 7.91 12.85 -19.76
N HIS A 87 6.81 12.64 -20.50
CA HIS A 87 5.51 13.24 -20.26
C HIS A 87 4.46 12.16 -19.98
N PRO A 88 4.33 11.70 -18.71
CA PRO A 88 3.55 10.51 -18.37
C PRO A 88 2.03 10.72 -18.44
N ASN A 89 1.54 11.96 -18.42
CA ASN A 89 0.13 12.29 -18.20
C ASN A 89 -0.85 11.59 -19.15
N THR A 90 -0.57 11.59 -20.47
CA THR A 90 -1.46 10.94 -21.45
C THR A 90 -1.52 9.43 -21.20
N LYS A 91 -0.35 8.80 -21.02
CA LYS A 91 -0.24 7.36 -20.79
C LYS A 91 -0.89 6.95 -19.45
N PHE A 92 -0.72 7.78 -18.43
CA PHE A 92 -1.37 7.61 -17.14
C PHE A 92 -2.89 7.63 -17.29
N LYS A 93 -3.46 8.64 -17.98
CA LYS A 93 -4.91 8.73 -18.20
C LYS A 93 -5.46 7.50 -18.94
N GLU A 94 -4.72 6.97 -19.91
CA GLU A 94 -5.09 5.74 -20.61
C GLU A 94 -5.15 4.55 -19.64
N HIS A 95 -4.08 4.33 -18.87
CA HIS A 95 -4.00 3.24 -17.90
C HIS A 95 -5.06 3.36 -16.80
N PHE A 96 -5.26 4.57 -16.27
CA PHE A 96 -6.26 4.87 -15.26
C PHE A 96 -7.68 4.63 -15.77
N LYS A 97 -8.02 5.15 -16.95
CA LYS A 97 -9.34 4.96 -17.58
C LYS A 97 -9.65 3.49 -17.83
N ASP A 98 -8.68 2.73 -18.33
CA ASP A 98 -8.82 1.30 -18.57
C ASP A 98 -9.18 0.55 -17.29
N LEU A 99 -8.46 0.83 -16.20
CA LEU A 99 -8.71 0.25 -14.89
C LEU A 99 -10.05 0.72 -14.29
N ALA A 100 -10.39 2.00 -14.40
CA ALA A 100 -11.66 2.53 -13.88
C ALA A 100 -12.87 1.85 -14.52
N HIS A 101 -12.87 1.71 -15.85
CA HIS A 101 -13.91 0.97 -16.57
C HIS A 101 -13.96 -0.51 -16.16
N CYS A 102 -12.80 -1.12 -15.86
CA CYS A 102 -12.70 -2.48 -15.38
C CYS A 102 -13.35 -2.64 -13.99
N VAL A 103 -13.03 -1.75 -13.05
CA VAL A 103 -13.64 -1.71 -11.70
C VAL A 103 -15.15 -1.47 -11.80
N GLU A 104 -15.60 -0.55 -12.67
CA GLU A 104 -17.02 -0.33 -12.93
C GLU A 104 -17.73 -1.62 -13.39
N CYS A 105 -17.14 -2.37 -14.32
CA CYS A 105 -17.72 -3.64 -14.77
C CYS A 105 -17.62 -4.75 -13.71
N TYR A 106 -16.52 -4.80 -12.94
CA TYR A 106 -16.35 -5.74 -11.84
C TYR A 106 -17.47 -5.61 -10.81
N SER A 107 -17.82 -4.37 -10.43
CA SER A 107 -18.89 -4.06 -9.47
C SER A 107 -20.26 -4.66 -9.85
N LYS A 108 -20.45 -4.96 -11.15
CA LYS A 108 -21.68 -5.49 -11.75
C LYS A 108 -21.50 -6.94 -12.27
N SER A 109 -20.40 -7.60 -11.95
CA SER A 109 -20.01 -8.88 -12.54
C SER A 109 -20.47 -10.09 -11.72
N GLU A 110 -20.65 -11.23 -12.39
CA GLU A 110 -20.89 -12.51 -11.72
C GLU A 110 -19.71 -12.94 -10.85
N VAL A 111 -18.48 -12.57 -11.26
CA VAL A 111 -17.25 -12.85 -10.50
C VAL A 111 -17.32 -12.17 -9.13
N ARG A 112 -17.78 -10.92 -9.07
CA ARG A 112 -18.00 -10.25 -7.80
C ARG A 112 -19.11 -10.90 -6.99
N HIS A 113 -20.22 -11.26 -7.64
CA HIS A 113 -21.34 -11.90 -6.96
C HIS A 113 -20.93 -13.22 -6.30
N SER A 114 -20.22 -14.09 -7.01
CA SER A 114 -19.70 -15.35 -6.45
C SER A 114 -18.72 -15.10 -5.31
N THR A 115 -17.83 -14.11 -5.47
CA THR A 115 -16.88 -13.72 -4.42
C THR A 115 -17.59 -13.27 -3.14
N ILE A 116 -18.67 -12.48 -3.24
CA ILE A 116 -19.45 -12.09 -2.07
C ILE A 116 -20.10 -13.31 -1.41
N ILE A 117 -20.63 -14.25 -2.19
CA ILE A 117 -21.22 -15.48 -1.68
C ILE A 117 -20.18 -16.32 -0.91
N ASP A 118 -18.96 -16.44 -1.40
CA ASP A 118 -17.87 -17.18 -0.72
C ASP A 118 -17.52 -16.60 0.65
N TYR A 119 -17.81 -15.31 0.85
CA TYR A 119 -17.62 -14.58 2.11
C TYR A 119 -18.90 -14.45 2.95
N ASN A 120 -20.03 -14.99 2.50
CA ASN A 120 -21.26 -15.02 3.31
C ASN A 120 -21.01 -15.78 4.62
N GLY A 121 -21.61 -15.28 5.70
CA GLY A 121 -21.42 -15.83 7.05
C GLY A 121 -20.10 -15.45 7.72
N ARG A 122 -19.20 -14.72 7.04
CA ARG A 122 -17.93 -14.23 7.62
C ARG A 122 -18.00 -12.81 8.19
N GLY A 123 -19.21 -12.34 8.50
CA GLY A 123 -19.45 -10.99 9.04
C GLY A 123 -19.32 -9.86 8.00
N VAL A 124 -19.34 -10.16 6.70
CA VAL A 124 -19.34 -9.15 5.64
C VAL A 124 -20.77 -8.70 5.35
N LYS A 125 -21.00 -7.38 5.28
CA LYS A 125 -22.29 -6.74 4.96
C LYS A 125 -22.22 -5.83 3.74
N LYS A 126 -21.02 -5.31 3.41
CA LYS A 126 -20.76 -4.47 2.25
C LYS A 126 -19.46 -4.86 1.58
N ALA A 127 -19.30 -4.46 0.33
CA ALA A 127 -18.07 -4.69 -0.44
C ALA A 127 -17.57 -3.38 -1.04
N ASN A 128 -16.26 -3.16 -0.94
CA ASN A 128 -15.55 -2.08 -1.58
C ASN A 128 -14.83 -2.64 -2.80
N ASP A 129 -15.13 -2.13 -3.98
CA ASP A 129 -14.46 -2.53 -5.21
C ASP A 129 -13.49 -1.42 -5.62
N VAL A 130 -12.19 -1.72 -5.52
CA VAL A 130 -11.10 -0.74 -5.73
C VAL A 130 -10.13 -1.23 -6.80
N GLY A 131 -9.44 -0.28 -7.43
CA GLY A 131 -8.36 -0.57 -8.37
C GLY A 131 -6.98 -0.38 -7.75
N VAL A 132 -6.01 -1.18 -8.18
CA VAL A 132 -4.58 -0.89 -7.96
C VAL A 132 -3.87 -0.88 -9.31
N LEU A 133 -3.27 0.24 -9.66
CA LEU A 133 -2.44 0.39 -10.85
C LEU A 133 -0.98 0.28 -10.42
N PHE A 134 -0.36 -0.86 -10.69
CA PHE A 134 1.08 -0.99 -10.63
C PHE A 134 1.65 -0.45 -11.94
N TRP A 135 2.28 0.71 -11.90
CA TRP A 135 2.99 1.27 -13.04
C TRP A 135 4.46 1.26 -12.74
N LEU A 136 5.20 0.32 -13.35
CA LEU A 136 6.55 -0.03 -12.97
C LEU A 136 7.49 -0.04 -14.19
N THR A 137 8.76 0.24 -13.96
CA THR A 137 9.83 0.12 -14.96
C THR A 137 10.99 -0.74 -14.46
N ASN A 138 11.65 -1.45 -15.36
CA ASN A 138 12.93 -2.12 -15.10
C ASN A 138 14.14 -1.21 -15.35
N ASP A 139 13.93 0.00 -15.85
CA ASP A 139 14.99 0.95 -16.16
C ASP A 139 15.44 1.66 -14.86
N ARG A 140 16.67 1.38 -14.44
CA ARG A 140 17.25 1.92 -13.19
C ARG A 140 17.66 3.38 -13.32
N ASP A 141 17.94 3.84 -14.53
CA ASP A 141 18.37 5.22 -14.80
C ASP A 141 17.17 6.15 -14.99
N SER A 142 15.97 5.58 -15.15
CA SER A 142 14.70 6.32 -15.10
C SER A 142 14.50 6.96 -13.73
N TYR A 143 13.72 8.04 -13.69
CA TYR A 143 13.11 8.47 -12.44
C TYR A 143 12.21 7.34 -11.89
N GLN A 144 12.21 7.13 -10.57
CA GLN A 144 11.50 6.01 -9.93
C GLN A 144 10.15 6.42 -9.32
N ASP A 145 9.95 7.72 -9.10
CA ASP A 145 8.72 8.32 -8.60
C ASP A 145 7.94 8.94 -9.77
N VAL A 146 7.08 8.15 -10.42
CA VAL A 146 6.17 8.65 -11.46
C VAL A 146 4.90 9.25 -10.87
N VAL A 147 4.54 8.85 -9.65
CA VAL A 147 3.39 9.38 -8.91
C VAL A 147 3.50 10.91 -8.79
N SER A 148 4.64 11.46 -8.38
CA SER A 148 4.82 12.92 -8.26
C SER A 148 4.63 13.66 -9.60
N LYS A 149 4.96 13.02 -10.73
CA LYS A 149 4.76 13.61 -12.07
C LYS A 149 3.31 13.61 -12.54
N VAL A 150 2.47 12.74 -11.98
CA VAL A 150 1.05 12.63 -12.36
C VAL A 150 0.07 13.07 -11.28
N ALA A 151 0.57 13.52 -10.12
CA ALA A 151 -0.23 13.93 -8.97
C ALA A 151 -1.29 15.00 -9.30
N ASN A 152 -0.97 15.91 -10.22
CA ASN A 152 -1.86 17.02 -10.62
C ASN A 152 -2.68 16.74 -11.89
N VAL A 153 -2.71 15.49 -12.36
CA VAL A 153 -3.46 15.14 -13.57
C VAL A 153 -4.96 15.18 -13.30
N VAL A 154 -5.68 15.98 -14.10
CA VAL A 154 -7.15 16.00 -14.08
C VAL A 154 -7.70 14.73 -14.74
N ILE A 155 -8.40 13.93 -13.94
CA ILE A 155 -9.11 12.73 -14.35
C ILE A 155 -10.49 13.09 -14.91
N ASP A 156 -10.96 12.33 -15.91
CA ASP A 156 -12.29 12.48 -16.48
C ASP A 156 -13.37 12.19 -15.41
N LYS A 157 -14.23 13.18 -15.17
CA LYS A 157 -15.30 13.12 -14.15
C LYS A 157 -16.39 12.09 -14.46
N ASN A 158 -16.45 11.58 -15.69
CA ASN A 158 -17.43 10.56 -16.10
C ASN A 158 -17.01 9.13 -15.78
N LEU A 159 -15.77 8.93 -15.31
CA LEU A 159 -15.28 7.63 -14.88
C LEU A 159 -15.92 7.24 -13.55
N MET A 160 -16.48 6.02 -13.49
CA MET A 160 -17.12 5.49 -12.30
C MET A 160 -16.16 4.55 -11.58
N PHE A 161 -15.67 4.94 -10.42
CA PHE A 161 -14.83 4.12 -9.55
C PHE A 161 -14.92 4.65 -8.11
N SER A 162 -14.65 3.80 -7.12
CA SER A 162 -14.56 4.22 -5.71
C SER A 162 -13.17 4.78 -5.41
N ALA A 163 -12.14 3.96 -5.57
CA ALA A 163 -10.76 4.35 -5.40
C ALA A 163 -9.87 3.59 -6.40
N ILE A 164 -8.80 4.25 -6.85
CA ILE A 164 -7.71 3.62 -7.60
C ILE A 164 -6.40 4.07 -6.96
N TYR A 165 -5.63 3.10 -6.47
CA TYR A 165 -4.31 3.31 -5.86
C TYR A 165 -3.22 3.17 -6.93
N LEU A 166 -2.31 4.13 -7.02
CA LEU A 166 -1.18 4.11 -7.95
C LEU A 166 0.09 3.71 -7.21
N VAL A 167 0.73 2.62 -7.64
CA VAL A 167 2.00 2.13 -7.07
C VAL A 167 3.06 2.19 -8.15
N ASP A 168 4.12 2.95 -7.89
CA ASP A 168 5.31 3.04 -8.73
C ASP A 168 6.54 2.38 -8.09
N ASN A 169 7.69 2.45 -8.76
CA ASN A 169 8.93 1.87 -8.26
C ASN A 169 9.31 2.43 -6.89
N SER A 170 9.17 3.74 -6.67
CA SER A 170 9.52 4.37 -5.40
C SER A 170 8.63 3.89 -4.24
N ARG A 171 7.30 3.81 -4.45
CA ARG A 171 6.39 3.28 -3.43
C ARG A 171 6.58 1.79 -3.17
N ALA A 172 6.77 0.99 -4.22
CA ALA A 172 7.03 -0.44 -4.09
C ALA A 172 8.35 -0.70 -3.34
N ALA A 173 9.41 0.06 -3.66
CA ALA A 173 10.69 -0.01 -2.96
C ALA A 173 10.55 0.36 -1.49
N PHE A 174 9.86 1.46 -1.16
CA PHE A 174 9.63 1.86 0.23
C PHE A 174 8.99 0.74 1.06
N ILE A 175 7.92 0.11 0.56
CA ILE A 175 7.25 -0.99 1.26
C ILE A 175 8.18 -2.21 1.39
N TYR A 176 8.87 -2.57 0.30
CA TYR A 176 9.80 -3.70 0.26
C TYR A 176 10.96 -3.52 1.25
N ASP A 177 11.63 -2.38 1.21
CA ASP A 177 12.78 -2.04 2.03
C ASP A 177 12.39 -1.96 3.50
N SER A 178 11.23 -1.36 3.82
CA SER A 178 10.70 -1.32 5.19
C SER A 178 10.52 -2.72 5.78
N ILE A 179 9.85 -3.61 5.05
CA ILE A 179 9.58 -4.98 5.53
C ILE A 179 10.89 -5.76 5.68
N ASN A 180 11.82 -5.65 4.72
CA ASN A 180 13.08 -6.38 4.76
C ASN A 180 14.02 -5.88 5.85
N PHE A 181 14.12 -4.56 6.02
CA PHE A 181 14.87 -3.97 7.14
C PHE A 181 14.37 -4.53 8.46
N LEU A 182 13.05 -4.47 8.71
CA LEU A 182 12.48 -4.93 9.97
C LEU A 182 12.67 -6.44 10.18
N LYS A 183 12.45 -7.28 9.15
CA LYS A 183 12.70 -8.74 9.25
C LYS A 183 14.17 -9.06 9.57
N ASN A 184 15.10 -8.29 9.01
CA ASN A 184 16.53 -8.52 9.21
C ASN A 184 17.03 -8.01 10.57
N SER A 185 16.51 -6.86 11.02
CA SER A 185 16.88 -6.21 12.28
C SER A 185 16.20 -6.84 13.50
N PHE A 186 15.01 -7.43 13.32
CA PHE A 186 14.19 -7.97 14.41
C PHE A 186 13.84 -9.45 14.19
N LYS A 187 14.86 -10.29 14.01
CA LYS A 187 14.69 -11.73 13.70
C LYS A 187 13.92 -12.54 14.75
N GLU A 188 13.98 -12.12 16.01
CA GLU A 188 13.26 -12.74 17.13
C GLU A 188 11.90 -12.09 17.42
N HIS A 189 11.38 -11.30 16.47
CA HIS A 189 10.09 -10.65 16.59
C HIS A 189 9.16 -11.05 15.46
N GLU A 190 7.92 -11.30 15.84
CA GLU A 190 6.84 -11.46 14.91
C GLU A 190 6.42 -10.09 14.34
N LEU A 191 6.72 -9.84 13.06
CA LEU A 191 6.36 -8.62 12.35
C LEU A 191 4.88 -8.62 11.93
N ASN A 192 4.12 -7.63 12.37
CA ASN A 192 2.73 -7.41 11.98
C ASN A 192 2.51 -5.96 11.55
N PHE A 193 1.68 -5.73 10.54
CA PHE A 193 1.15 -4.40 10.25
C PHE A 193 0.19 -3.99 11.35
N HIS A 194 0.26 -2.74 11.79
CA HIS A 194 -0.74 -2.16 12.67
C HIS A 194 -1.90 -1.60 11.84
N TYR A 195 -3.12 -1.95 12.20
CA TYR A 195 -4.32 -1.44 11.55
C TYR A 195 -4.86 -0.27 12.35
N SER A 196 -4.93 0.90 11.72
CA SER A 196 -5.40 2.12 12.36
C SER A 196 -6.84 1.96 12.82
N PHE A 197 -7.11 2.37 14.05
CA PHE A 197 -8.44 2.31 14.65
C PHE A 197 -9.10 3.68 14.56
N THR A 198 -10.31 3.69 14.03
CA THR A 198 -11.11 4.90 13.76
C THR A 198 -12.58 4.60 13.98
N ALA A 199 -13.45 5.61 13.86
CA ALA A 199 -14.89 5.39 13.88
C ALA A 199 -15.40 4.44 12.78
N ALA A 200 -14.63 4.24 11.69
CA ALA A 200 -15.03 3.39 10.58
C ALA A 200 -14.88 1.88 10.86
N ASN A 201 -14.08 1.49 11.86
CA ASN A 201 -13.80 0.11 12.25
C ASN A 201 -13.98 -0.15 13.76
N TYR A 202 -14.92 0.56 14.37
CA TYR A 202 -15.17 0.51 15.82
C TYR A 202 -16.19 -0.57 16.23
N THR A 203 -17.17 -0.88 15.37
CA THR A 203 -18.35 -1.67 15.75
C THR A 203 -18.11 -3.17 15.63
N ASP A 204 -17.29 -3.58 14.66
CA ASP A 204 -17.05 -4.98 14.35
C ASP A 204 -16.00 -5.58 15.28
N THR A 205 -16.46 -6.27 16.32
CA THR A 205 -15.63 -6.87 17.37
C THR A 205 -14.67 -7.96 16.88
N ASN A 206 -14.83 -8.42 15.64
CA ASN A 206 -13.94 -9.42 15.05
C ASN A 206 -12.76 -8.80 14.29
N LEU A 207 -12.70 -7.47 14.16
CA LEU A 207 -11.58 -6.80 13.52
C LEU A 207 -10.34 -6.92 14.39
N LYS A 208 -9.21 -7.18 13.73
CA LYS A 208 -7.92 -7.24 14.40
C LYS A 208 -7.35 -5.82 14.47
N LYS A 209 -6.58 -5.53 15.53
CA LYS A 209 -5.80 -4.28 15.63
C LYS A 209 -4.45 -4.36 14.90
N TYR A 210 -4.05 -5.55 14.47
CA TYR A 210 -2.82 -5.82 13.72
C TYR A 210 -2.87 -7.18 13.00
N GLY A 211 -1.98 -7.41 12.05
CA GLY A 211 -1.84 -8.72 11.41
C GLY A 211 -0.83 -8.76 10.26
N LYS A 212 -0.89 -9.83 9.46
CA LYS A 212 0.08 -10.11 8.39
C LYS A 212 -0.26 -9.49 7.03
N VAL A 213 -1.43 -8.89 6.89
CA VAL A 213 -1.96 -8.44 5.59
C VAL A 213 -1.91 -6.92 5.56
N LEU A 214 -1.14 -6.35 4.64
CA LEU A 214 -1.14 -4.90 4.43
C LEU A 214 -2.50 -4.47 3.87
N PRO A 215 -3.23 -3.52 4.48
CA PRO A 215 -4.43 -2.95 3.89
C PRO A 215 -4.14 -2.29 2.54
N VAL A 216 -5.09 -2.31 1.61
CA VAL A 216 -4.91 -1.73 0.27
C VAL A 216 -4.65 -0.22 0.32
N GLU A 217 -5.26 0.46 1.28
CA GLU A 217 -5.09 1.88 1.58
C GLU A 217 -3.62 2.22 1.87
N TYR A 218 -2.86 1.28 2.45
CA TYR A 218 -1.49 1.54 2.87
C TYR A 218 -0.49 1.44 1.71
N LEU A 219 -0.89 0.93 0.53
CA LEU A 219 -0.02 0.87 -0.67
C LEU A 219 0.45 2.25 -1.13
N THR A 220 -0.31 3.30 -0.83
CA THR A 220 0.01 4.69 -1.17
C THR A 220 0.31 5.54 0.06
N SER A 221 0.50 4.92 1.23
CA SER A 221 0.88 5.63 2.44
C SER A 221 2.37 5.92 2.42
N ASP A 222 2.76 7.10 2.88
CA ASP A 222 4.17 7.46 3.13
C ASP A 222 4.60 7.08 4.57
N ILE A 223 3.68 6.51 5.36
CA ILE A 223 3.92 5.98 6.71
C ILE A 223 3.41 4.54 6.80
N LEU A 224 4.24 3.62 7.31
CA LEU A 224 3.88 2.23 7.56
C LEU A 224 4.03 1.91 9.06
N PRO A 225 2.92 1.73 9.78
CA PRO A 225 2.95 1.36 11.19
C PRO A 225 2.98 -0.16 11.35
N PHE A 226 3.86 -0.65 12.23
CA PHE A 226 4.09 -2.05 12.52
C PHE A 226 4.04 -2.31 14.02
N ARG A 227 3.59 -3.51 14.39
CA ARG A 227 3.80 -4.11 15.71
C ARG A 227 4.84 -5.22 15.58
N LEU A 228 5.95 -5.06 16.28
CA LEU A 228 6.97 -6.09 16.42
C LEU A 228 6.73 -6.79 17.76
N ILE A 229 6.33 -8.06 17.73
CA ILE A 229 5.99 -8.80 18.95
C ILE A 229 7.14 -9.76 19.26
N SER A 230 7.82 -9.55 20.39
CA SER A 230 8.91 -10.41 20.83
C SER A 230 8.43 -11.85 20.99
N GLU A 231 9.15 -12.79 20.38
CA GLU A 231 8.79 -14.20 20.49
C GLU A 231 8.99 -14.75 21.91
N LYS A 232 9.94 -14.17 22.65
CA LYS A 232 10.38 -14.59 24.01
C LYS A 232 9.39 -14.22 25.10
N ASP A 233 9.00 -12.95 25.17
CA ASP A 233 8.23 -12.38 26.29
C ASP A 233 6.92 -11.70 25.87
N LYS A 234 6.61 -11.69 24.57
CA LYS A 234 5.42 -11.05 23.98
C LYS A 234 5.36 -9.53 24.17
N SER A 235 6.47 -8.90 24.57
CA SER A 235 6.59 -7.45 24.56
C SER A 235 6.39 -6.91 23.13
N VAL A 236 5.79 -5.73 23.02
CA VAL A 236 5.45 -5.10 21.73
C VAL A 236 6.28 -3.85 21.54
N ILE A 237 6.91 -3.71 20.37
CA ILE A 237 7.47 -2.44 19.90
C ILE A 237 6.53 -1.90 18.83
N PHE A 238 6.09 -0.65 18.99
CA PHE A 238 5.38 0.05 17.93
C PHE A 238 6.40 0.74 17.03
N CYS A 239 6.58 0.19 15.84
CA CYS A 239 7.57 0.67 14.88
C CYS A 239 6.87 1.39 13.73
N VAL A 240 7.28 2.62 13.44
CA VAL A 240 6.74 3.41 12.34
C VAL A 240 7.87 3.72 11.37
N VAL A 241 7.72 3.25 10.13
CA VAL A 241 8.66 3.55 9.03
C VAL A 241 8.05 4.66 8.18
N ILE A 242 8.81 5.70 7.90
CA ILE A 242 8.37 6.86 7.12
C ILE A 242 9.21 7.01 5.86
N ARG A 243 8.59 7.42 4.76
CA ARG A 243 9.27 7.64 3.48
C ARG A 243 9.91 9.02 3.39
N ASP A 244 9.38 10.00 4.14
CA ASP A 244 9.90 11.36 4.16
C ASP A 244 11.22 11.43 4.94
N ASN A 245 12.08 12.35 4.50
CA ASN A 245 13.32 12.65 5.19
C ASN A 245 13.09 13.18 6.61
N PHE A 246 14.11 13.04 7.44
CA PHE A 246 14.13 13.54 8.80
C PHE A 246 13.97 15.07 8.80
N SER A 247 13.04 15.53 9.63
CA SER A 247 12.88 16.93 9.98
C SER A 247 12.30 17.01 11.39
N LYS A 248 12.53 18.13 12.08
CA LYS A 248 11.95 18.36 13.40
C LYS A 248 10.43 18.27 13.35
N GLU A 249 9.81 18.86 12.33
CA GLU A 249 8.36 18.89 12.14
C GLU A 249 7.79 17.49 11.92
N ASN A 250 8.46 16.65 11.11
CA ASN A 250 8.03 15.26 10.91
C ASN A 250 8.18 14.45 12.19
N LEU A 251 9.26 14.66 12.94
CA LEU A 251 9.49 13.99 14.21
C LEU A 251 8.41 14.34 15.24
N GLU A 252 8.11 15.63 15.43
CA GLU A 252 7.05 16.10 16.33
C GLU A 252 5.69 15.49 15.99
N ARG A 253 5.32 15.49 14.70
CA ARG A 253 4.07 14.88 14.24
C ARG A 253 4.01 13.39 14.52
N LEU A 254 5.10 12.67 14.27
CA LEU A 254 5.18 11.23 14.53
C LEU A 254 5.13 10.94 16.02
N MET A 255 5.83 11.71 16.86
CA MET A 255 5.80 11.51 18.30
C MET A 255 4.39 11.69 18.87
N ASN A 256 3.66 12.73 18.45
CA ASN A 256 2.26 12.92 18.84
C ASN A 256 1.38 11.76 18.36
N PHE A 257 1.54 11.34 17.11
CA PHE A 257 0.78 10.21 16.55
C PHE A 257 1.03 8.90 17.31
N VAL A 258 2.29 8.55 17.59
CA VAL A 258 2.59 7.28 18.26
C VAL A 258 2.16 7.30 19.70
N SER A 259 2.31 8.43 20.39
CA SER A 259 1.80 8.64 21.74
C SER A 259 0.29 8.35 21.78
N ASP A 260 -0.52 9.03 20.97
CA ASP A 260 -1.98 8.83 20.92
C ASP A 260 -2.41 7.37 20.64
N VAL A 261 -1.75 6.71 19.68
CA VAL A 261 -2.17 5.38 19.20
C VAL A 261 -1.80 4.26 20.18
N SER A 262 -0.69 4.43 20.89
CA SER A 262 0.00 3.35 21.60
C SER A 262 -0.34 3.17 23.05
N GLN A 263 -0.97 4.17 23.69
CA GLN A 263 -1.27 4.16 25.12
C GLN A 263 -1.98 2.86 25.57
N GLU A 264 -2.69 2.21 24.65
CA GLU A 264 -3.41 0.96 24.89
C GLU A 264 -2.57 -0.33 24.80
N PHE A 265 -1.35 -0.32 24.24
CA PHE A 265 -0.61 -1.57 23.96
C PHE A 265 0.91 -1.55 24.06
N THR A 266 1.59 -0.39 24.09
CA THR A 266 3.04 -0.33 24.36
C THR A 266 3.50 1.07 24.75
N LYS A 267 4.64 1.13 25.44
CA LYS A 267 5.41 2.36 25.68
C LYS A 267 6.74 2.39 24.91
N ASN A 268 7.01 1.38 24.07
CA ASN A 268 8.25 1.24 23.31
C ASN A 268 8.02 1.58 21.84
N PHE A 269 8.68 2.62 21.36
CA PHE A 269 8.52 3.17 20.01
C PHE A 269 9.82 3.14 19.25
N LYS A 270 9.70 2.88 17.95
CA LYS A 270 10.79 3.03 17.02
C LYS A 270 10.33 3.81 15.80
N LEU A 271 10.97 4.94 15.53
CA LEU A 271 10.70 5.80 14.38
C LEU A 271 11.85 5.66 13.40
N LEU A 272 11.54 5.24 12.18
CA LEU A 272 12.54 4.92 11.16
C LEU A 272 12.41 5.87 9.97
N PHE A 273 13.42 6.72 9.77
CA PHE A 273 13.54 7.66 8.66
C PHE A 273 14.53 7.15 7.61
N PRO A 274 14.49 7.60 6.35
CA PRO A 274 15.45 7.16 5.34
C PRO A 274 16.87 7.73 5.60
N ASP A 275 16.98 8.94 6.13
CA ASP A 275 18.22 9.72 6.18
C ASP A 275 18.59 10.19 7.59
N TYR A 276 18.04 9.57 8.64
CA TYR A 276 18.45 9.88 10.01
C TYR A 276 19.95 9.63 10.22
N ASN A 277 20.64 10.64 10.77
CA ASN A 277 22.05 10.59 11.14
C ASN A 277 22.20 11.15 12.56
N ALA A 278 22.68 10.33 13.50
CA ALA A 278 22.82 10.73 14.90
C ALA A 278 23.74 11.95 15.08
N LEU A 279 24.81 12.09 14.28
CA LEU A 279 25.71 13.24 14.40
C LEU A 279 25.05 14.57 14.05
N GLU A 280 24.05 14.54 13.16
CA GLU A 280 23.37 15.74 12.66
C GLU A 280 22.03 15.99 13.37
N HIS A 281 21.38 14.93 13.87
CA HIS A 281 19.98 14.97 14.27
C HIS A 281 19.70 14.62 15.73
N GLU A 282 20.64 14.06 16.49
CA GLU A 282 20.39 13.60 17.88
C GLU A 282 19.93 14.75 18.79
N ASP A 283 20.54 15.94 18.67
CA ASP A 283 20.14 17.13 19.47
C ASP A 283 18.67 17.51 19.23
N ILE A 284 18.17 17.35 18.00
CA ILE A 284 16.77 17.59 17.66
C ILE A 284 15.89 16.51 18.29
N VAL A 285 16.32 15.24 18.23
CA VAL A 285 15.60 14.12 18.84
C VAL A 285 15.45 14.33 20.35
N GLU A 286 16.53 14.66 21.05
CA GLU A 286 16.51 14.89 22.50
C GLU A 286 15.64 16.10 22.87
N THR A 287 15.66 17.16 22.07
CA THR A 287 14.78 18.33 22.27
C THR A 287 13.30 17.93 22.18
N VAL A 288 12.91 17.23 21.11
CA VAL A 288 11.50 16.81 20.91
C VAL A 288 11.08 15.78 21.95
N ARG A 289 11.97 14.82 22.27
CA ARG A 289 11.75 13.81 23.32
C ARG A 289 11.47 14.48 24.66
N GLY A 290 12.25 15.50 25.04
CA GLY A 290 12.07 16.23 26.30
C GLY A 290 10.70 16.93 26.40
N ILE A 291 10.19 17.46 25.29
CA ILE A 291 8.85 18.09 25.22
C ILE A 291 7.77 17.02 25.44
N VAL A 292 7.83 15.93 24.67
CA VAL A 292 6.82 14.86 24.73
C VAL A 292 6.84 14.16 26.09
N GLN A 293 8.01 13.90 26.67
CA GLN A 293 8.12 13.27 28.00
C GLN A 293 7.62 14.16 29.14
N ALA A 294 7.62 15.49 28.97
CA ALA A 294 7.04 16.41 29.94
C ALA A 294 5.50 16.30 29.97
N GLU A 295 4.88 15.97 28.83
CA GLU A 295 3.44 15.77 28.68
C GLU A 295 3.02 14.33 29.03
N GLU A 296 3.81 13.33 28.61
CA GLU A 296 3.55 11.90 28.82
C GLU A 296 4.71 11.17 29.49
N LYS A 297 4.48 10.72 30.73
CA LYS A 297 5.50 10.01 31.50
C LYS A 297 5.66 8.56 31.01
N ASP A 298 6.93 8.16 30.81
CA ASP A 298 7.41 6.81 30.52
C ASP A 298 7.42 6.32 29.05
N LEU A 299 7.43 7.21 28.04
CA LEU A 299 7.63 6.77 26.65
C LEU A 299 9.12 6.49 26.35
N SER A 300 9.41 5.30 25.84
CA SER A 300 10.72 4.88 25.33
C SER A 300 10.74 5.02 23.82
N ILE A 301 11.42 6.04 23.30
CA ILE A 301 11.45 6.37 21.87
C ILE A 301 12.86 6.18 21.31
N GLU A 302 12.97 5.41 20.24
CA GLU A 302 14.21 5.25 19.47
C GLU A 302 14.01 5.78 18.06
N VAL A 303 14.98 6.55 17.55
CA VAL A 303 14.97 7.08 16.18
C VAL A 303 16.19 6.53 15.45
N ASN A 304 15.99 5.94 14.28
CA ASN A 304 17.09 5.40 13.47
C ASN A 304 16.82 5.57 11.97
N SER A 305 17.83 5.23 11.15
CA SER A 305 17.64 5.02 9.73
C SER A 305 17.28 3.57 9.41
N TYR A 306 16.39 3.35 8.44
CA TYR A 306 16.16 2.02 7.85
C TYR A 306 16.98 1.78 6.56
N ASN A 307 17.66 2.81 6.05
CA ASN A 307 18.57 2.66 4.92
C ASN A 307 19.89 2.06 5.40
N SER A 308 20.37 1.07 4.66
CA SER A 308 21.62 0.37 4.98
C SER A 308 22.79 1.12 4.35
N ASP A 309 23.41 2.02 5.12
CA ASP A 309 24.73 2.57 4.84
C ASP A 309 25.72 2.05 5.89
N PHE A 310 26.96 1.75 5.49
CA PHE A 310 28.05 1.41 6.41
C PHE A 310 28.33 2.51 7.45
N ARG A 311 27.91 3.75 7.16
CA ARG A 311 28.02 4.94 8.03
C ARG A 311 26.90 5.04 9.07
N GLY A 312 25.85 4.23 8.97
CA GLY A 312 24.64 4.31 9.78
C GLY A 312 24.41 3.12 10.73
N ARG A 313 25.46 2.65 11.41
CA ARG A 313 25.34 1.75 12.58
C ARG A 313 25.81 2.43 13.84
#